data_AF-A0A969TM46-F1
#
_entry.id   AF-A0A969TM46-F1
#
_cell.length_a   1.000
_cell.length_b   1.000
_cell.length_c   1.000
_cell.angle_alpha   90.00
_cell.angle_beta   90.00
_cell.angle_gamma   90.00
#
_symmetry.space_group_name_H-M   'P 1'
#
loop_
_entity.id
_entity.type
_entity.pdbx_description
1 polymer ?
#
loop_
_entity_poly.entity_id
_entity_poly.type
_entity_poly.pdbx_seq_one_letter_code
_entity_poly.pdbx_strand_id
1 'polypeptide(L)'
;MCPSPNICVSQPGLDSLAADAQPWANYLASLGGINLIHSNAPGQGENLFGGTSGWFGLTRMVDDWGSEQKSFVPGPFTGVGFDGGVIGHYTQMIWRSTTHVGCAIASGGGNDFLVCRYSPQGNVIGQHVP
;
A
#
# COMPACT_ATOMS: atom_id res chain seq x y z
N MET A 1 -29.80 -7.39 -9.61
CA MET A 1 -30.29 -8.73 -10.04
C MET A 1 -29.07 -9.55 -10.47
N CYS A 2 -28.77 -10.66 -9.81
CA CYS A 2 -27.65 -11.55 -10.14
C CYS A 2 -28.12 -12.57 -11.20
N PRO A 3 -27.52 -12.66 -12.40
CA PRO A 3 -27.99 -13.56 -13.44
C PRO A 3 -27.38 -14.97 -13.37
N SER A 4 -26.74 -15.37 -12.26
CA SER A 4 -26.16 -16.72 -12.06
C SER A 4 -25.75 -16.95 -10.60
N PRO A 5 -25.58 -18.22 -10.14
CA PRO A 5 -25.45 -18.55 -8.73
C PRO A 5 -24.17 -18.05 -8.04
N ASN A 6 -23.20 -17.51 -8.78
CA ASN A 6 -21.85 -17.22 -8.26
C ASN A 6 -21.31 -15.82 -8.55
N ILE A 7 -22.09 -14.89 -9.13
CA ILE A 7 -21.66 -13.49 -9.28
C ILE A 7 -22.82 -12.59 -8.88
N CYS A 8 -22.72 -12.04 -7.68
CA CYS A 8 -23.55 -10.93 -7.25
C CYS A 8 -22.74 -9.63 -7.26
N VAL A 9 -23.34 -8.63 -7.89
CA VAL A 9 -22.84 -7.25 -7.95
C VAL A 9 -22.54 -6.77 -6.52
N SER A 10 -21.28 -6.37 -6.30
CA SER A 10 -20.71 -5.62 -5.18
C SER A 10 -21.57 -5.53 -3.92
N GLN A 11 -21.13 -6.21 -2.85
CA GLN A 11 -21.56 -5.92 -1.49
C GLN A 11 -21.29 -4.43 -1.19
N PRO A 12 -22.23 -3.65 -0.64
CA PRO A 12 -21.95 -2.29 -0.20
C PRO A 12 -20.92 -2.36 0.94
N GLY A 13 -19.72 -1.83 0.71
CA GLY A 13 -18.57 -1.91 1.63
C GLY A 13 -17.36 -2.70 1.11
N LEU A 14 -17.47 -3.36 -0.06
CA LEU A 14 -16.34 -3.92 -0.83
C LEU A 14 -16.14 -3.11 -2.12
N ASP A 15 -16.20 -1.79 -1.99
CA ASP A 15 -15.71 -0.86 -2.98
C ASP A 15 -14.21 -1.13 -3.13
N SER A 16 -13.75 -1.43 -4.35
CA SER A 16 -12.43 -2.04 -4.55
C SER A 16 -11.34 -1.17 -3.92
N LEU A 17 -10.46 -1.74 -3.10
CA LEU A 17 -9.30 -1.05 -2.51
C LEU A 17 -8.46 -0.27 -3.56
N ALA A 18 -8.48 -0.70 -4.83
CA ALA A 18 -7.89 0.03 -5.96
C ALA A 18 -8.63 1.35 -6.28
N ALA A 19 -9.96 1.36 -6.20
CA ALA A 19 -10.77 2.57 -6.32
C ALA A 19 -10.51 3.55 -5.15
N ASP A 20 -10.23 3.06 -3.95
CA ASP A 20 -9.83 3.90 -2.81
C ASP A 20 -8.39 4.43 -2.95
N ALA A 21 -7.51 3.68 -3.62
CA ALA A 21 -6.14 4.09 -3.90
C ALA A 21 -6.07 5.21 -4.95
N GLN A 22 -6.93 5.17 -5.98
CA GLN A 22 -6.82 6.05 -7.15
C GLN A 22 -6.94 7.56 -6.83
N PRO A 23 -7.91 8.02 -6.02
CA PRO A 23 -7.99 9.43 -5.64
C PRO A 23 -6.72 9.92 -4.95
N TRP A 24 -6.09 9.06 -4.13
CA TRP A 24 -4.86 9.42 -3.44
C TRP A 24 -3.66 9.46 -4.38
N ALA A 25 -3.54 8.50 -5.30
CA ALA A 25 -2.50 8.54 -6.33
C ALA A 25 -2.61 9.83 -7.17
N ASN A 26 -3.83 10.21 -7.58
CA ASN A 26 -4.09 11.45 -8.31
C ASN A 26 -3.72 12.70 -7.49
N TYR A 27 -4.03 12.69 -6.18
CA TYR A 27 -3.67 13.77 -5.29
C TYR A 27 -2.14 13.93 -5.19
N LEU A 28 -1.39 12.85 -4.94
CA LEU A 28 0.08 12.90 -4.89
C LEU A 28 0.68 13.41 -6.20
N ALA A 29 0.16 12.93 -7.34
CA ALA A 29 0.56 13.40 -8.66
C ALA A 29 0.32 14.89 -8.89
N SER A 30 -0.72 15.46 -8.27
CA SER A 30 -1.07 16.89 -8.38
C SER A 30 -0.13 17.83 -7.61
N LEU A 31 0.66 17.31 -6.66
CA LEU A 31 1.54 18.12 -5.81
C LEU A 31 2.78 18.67 -6.56
N GLY A 32 3.05 18.22 -7.79
CA GLY A 32 4.12 18.76 -8.64
C GLY A 32 5.55 18.34 -8.24
N GLY A 33 5.70 17.41 -7.30
CA GLY A 33 6.97 16.83 -6.85
C GLY A 33 6.74 15.54 -6.07
N ILE A 34 7.81 14.82 -5.71
CA ILE A 34 7.71 13.59 -4.93
C ILE A 34 7.49 13.93 -3.45
N ASN A 35 6.23 14.12 -3.07
CA ASN A 35 5.80 14.38 -1.70
C ASN A 35 4.96 13.20 -1.20
N LEU A 36 5.60 12.13 -0.75
CA LEU A 36 4.91 10.92 -0.29
C LEU A 36 4.32 11.14 1.10
N ILE A 37 3.06 11.57 1.14
CA ILE A 37 2.29 11.75 2.36
C ILE A 37 1.19 10.70 2.44
N HIS A 38 1.08 10.07 3.62
CA HIS A 38 0.02 9.10 3.86
C HIS A 38 -1.35 9.76 3.97
N SER A 39 -2.36 9.11 3.41
CA SER A 39 -3.76 9.59 3.43
C SER A 39 -4.44 9.45 4.79
N ASN A 40 -3.95 8.55 5.64
CA ASN A 40 -4.62 8.13 6.88
C ASN A 40 -6.05 7.62 6.66
N ALA A 41 -6.29 6.92 5.53
CA ALA A 41 -7.60 6.31 5.25
C ALA A 41 -8.03 5.39 6.41
N PRO A 42 -9.18 5.63 7.06
CA PRO A 42 -9.60 4.86 8.23
C PRO A 42 -9.75 3.37 7.93
N GLY A 43 -9.13 2.52 8.73
CA GLY A 43 -9.27 1.06 8.64
C GLY A 43 -8.52 0.40 7.49
N GLN A 44 -7.69 1.14 6.75
CA GLN A 44 -6.88 0.63 5.65
C GLN A 44 -5.39 0.91 5.88
N GLY A 45 -4.55 -0.07 5.56
CA GLY A 45 -3.11 0.14 5.42
C GLY A 45 -2.78 0.84 4.11
N GLU A 46 -1.58 1.40 4.01
CA GLU A 46 -1.14 2.12 2.81
C GLU A 46 0.37 1.97 2.58
N ASN A 47 0.76 1.58 1.37
CA ASN A 47 2.13 1.72 0.88
C ASN A 47 2.16 2.74 -0.26
N LEU A 48 3.19 3.59 -0.26
CA LEU A 48 3.39 4.62 -1.27
C LEU A 48 4.74 4.42 -1.96
N PHE A 49 4.78 4.67 -3.26
CA PHE A 49 6.02 4.80 -4.02
C PHE A 49 5.91 6.03 -4.91
N GLY A 50 7.04 6.74 -5.08
CA GLY A 50 7.16 7.86 -6.00
C GLY A 50 8.50 7.80 -6.71
N GLY A 51 8.50 7.99 -8.02
CA GLY A 51 9.73 7.99 -8.82
C GLY A 51 9.52 8.60 -10.19
N THR A 52 10.60 8.82 -10.93
CA THR A 52 10.54 9.38 -12.28
C THR A 52 9.66 8.53 -13.20
N SER A 53 8.78 9.19 -13.96
CA SER A 53 7.77 8.51 -14.75
C SER A 53 8.39 7.61 -15.82
N GLY A 54 7.93 6.36 -15.88
CA GLY A 54 8.42 5.34 -16.83
C GLY A 54 9.78 4.71 -16.48
N TRP A 55 10.44 5.11 -15.39
CA TRP A 55 11.74 4.53 -14.98
C TRP A 55 11.62 3.24 -14.18
N PHE A 56 10.52 3.10 -13.43
CA PHE A 56 10.30 1.97 -12.53
C PHE A 56 9.08 1.18 -12.99
N GLY A 57 9.25 -0.11 -13.24
CA GLY A 57 8.11 -1.02 -13.43
C GLY A 57 7.43 -1.34 -12.10
N LEU A 58 6.16 -1.77 -12.13
CA LEU A 58 5.40 -2.12 -10.91
C LEU A 58 6.13 -3.14 -10.03
N THR A 59 6.73 -4.17 -10.63
CA THR A 59 7.52 -5.17 -9.88
C THR A 59 8.65 -4.50 -9.11
N ARG A 60 9.38 -3.58 -9.73
CA ARG A 60 10.48 -2.88 -9.07
C ARG A 60 10.00 -2.02 -7.90
N MET A 61 8.89 -1.31 -8.07
CA MET A 61 8.31 -0.49 -7.00
C MET A 61 7.94 -1.33 -5.77
N VAL A 62 7.35 -2.51 -6.00
CA VAL A 62 6.98 -3.47 -4.93
C VAL A 62 8.21 -4.17 -4.35
N ASP A 63 9.22 -4.48 -5.17
CA ASP A 63 10.49 -5.06 -4.69
C ASP A 63 11.24 -4.08 -3.79
N ASP A 64 11.18 -2.77 -4.08
CA ASP A 64 11.79 -1.75 -3.22
C ASP A 64 11.14 -1.75 -1.82
N TRP A 65 9.81 -1.88 -1.72
CA TRP A 65 9.13 -2.13 -0.44
C TRP A 65 9.58 -3.44 0.20
N GLY A 66 9.69 -4.51 -0.59
CA GLY A 66 10.15 -5.82 -0.11
C GLY A 66 11.58 -5.80 0.43
N SER A 67 12.44 -4.93 -0.11
CA SER A 67 13.86 -4.81 0.27
C SER A 67 14.08 -4.37 1.72
N GLU A 68 13.05 -3.81 2.35
CA GLU A 68 13.05 -3.47 3.77
C GLU A 68 13.18 -4.70 4.69
N GLN A 69 12.92 -5.91 4.17
CA GLN A 69 13.18 -7.18 4.87
C GLN A 69 14.58 -7.24 5.49
N LYS A 70 15.58 -6.62 4.86
CA LYS A 70 16.97 -6.60 5.33
C LYS A 70 17.14 -5.98 6.73
N SER A 71 16.23 -5.10 7.14
CA SER A 71 16.22 -4.39 8.43
C SER A 71 15.18 -4.96 9.40
N PHE A 72 14.47 -6.02 9.00
CA PHE A 72 13.37 -6.61 9.77
C PHE A 72 13.78 -7.88 10.52
N VAL A 73 13.24 -8.06 11.73
CA VAL A 73 13.32 -9.29 12.53
C VAL A 73 11.90 -9.62 13.02
N PRO A 74 11.46 -10.89 12.92
CA PRO A 74 10.16 -11.32 13.43
C PRO A 74 9.94 -10.95 14.90
N GLY A 75 8.73 -10.52 15.23
CA GLY A 75 8.42 -10.03 16.58
C GLY A 75 7.30 -9.00 16.63
N PRO A 76 7.09 -8.38 17.80
CA PRO A 76 6.14 -7.28 17.95
C PRO A 76 6.55 -6.11 17.04
N PHE A 77 5.60 -5.60 16.26
CA PHE A 77 5.84 -4.46 15.37
C PHE A 77 6.14 -3.18 16.17
N THR A 78 7.29 -2.58 15.92
CA THR A 78 7.78 -1.34 16.58
C THR A 78 7.71 -0.12 15.68
N GLY A 79 7.45 -0.29 14.38
CA GLY A 79 7.52 0.77 13.37
C GLY A 79 8.90 1.01 12.78
N VAL A 80 9.96 0.41 13.34
CA VAL A 80 11.36 0.65 12.92
C VAL A 80 12.17 -0.64 13.00
N GLY A 81 13.08 -0.82 12.05
CA GLY A 81 14.00 -1.95 11.98
C GLY A 81 15.03 -1.97 13.11
N PHE A 82 15.74 -3.09 13.25
CA PHE A 82 16.76 -3.28 14.29
C PHE A 82 17.93 -2.29 14.19
N ASP A 83 18.13 -1.71 13.01
CA ASP A 83 19.17 -0.75 12.65
C ASP A 83 18.65 0.70 12.53
N GLY A 84 17.40 0.96 12.90
CA GLY A 84 16.75 2.25 12.66
C GLY A 84 16.18 2.40 11.24
N GLY A 85 16.25 1.37 10.41
CA GLY A 85 15.75 1.35 9.04
C GLY A 85 14.22 1.33 8.94
N VAL A 86 13.73 1.66 7.74
CA VAL A 86 12.30 1.57 7.41
C VAL A 86 11.93 0.10 7.20
N ILE A 87 10.84 -0.34 7.83
CA ILE A 87 10.31 -1.71 7.71
C ILE A 87 8.81 -1.74 7.37
N GLY A 88 8.15 -0.58 7.40
CA GLY A 88 6.68 -0.48 7.39
C GLY A 88 6.04 -1.00 6.10
N HIS A 89 6.69 -0.82 4.95
CA HIS A 89 6.12 -1.29 3.69
C HIS A 89 6.19 -2.82 3.60
N TYR A 90 7.34 -3.40 3.96
CA TYR A 90 7.52 -4.86 3.99
C TYR A 90 6.59 -5.52 5.01
N THR A 91 6.53 -5.01 6.24
CA THR A 91 5.70 -5.59 7.29
C THR A 91 4.22 -5.56 6.95
N GLN A 92 3.75 -4.51 6.26
CA GLN A 92 2.38 -4.46 5.73
C GLN A 92 2.13 -5.55 4.68
N MET A 93 3.09 -5.80 3.78
CA MET A 93 2.94 -6.83 2.74
C MET A 93 2.83 -8.24 3.32
N ILE A 94 3.54 -8.54 4.40
CA ILE A 94 3.54 -9.86 5.05
C ILE A 94 2.58 -9.96 6.25
N TRP A 95 1.74 -8.95 6.45
CA TRP A 95 0.89 -8.88 7.64
C TRP A 95 -0.18 -9.97 7.62
N ARG A 96 -0.12 -10.90 8.57
CA ARG A 96 -0.95 -12.12 8.56
C ARG A 96 -2.46 -11.89 8.44
N SER A 97 -2.98 -10.84 9.08
CA SER A 97 -4.42 -10.56 9.06
C SER A 97 -4.88 -9.76 7.84
N THR A 98 -3.95 -9.17 7.07
CA THR A 98 -4.27 -8.47 5.82
C THR A 98 -4.58 -9.50 4.75
N THR A 99 -5.77 -9.44 4.18
CA THR A 99 -6.27 -10.45 3.23
C THR A 99 -6.58 -9.88 1.85
N HIS A 100 -6.66 -8.56 1.75
CA HIS A 100 -6.97 -7.86 0.52
C HIS A 100 -5.97 -6.74 0.28
N VAL A 101 -5.59 -6.58 -0.98
CA VAL A 101 -4.79 -5.46 -1.47
C VAL A 101 -5.42 -4.92 -2.75
N GLY A 102 -5.40 -3.60 -2.91
CA GLY A 102 -5.78 -2.94 -4.16
C GLY A 102 -4.91 -1.72 -4.38
N CYS A 103 -4.43 -1.55 -5.61
CA CYS A 103 -3.47 -0.49 -5.92
C CYS A 103 -3.94 0.35 -7.10
N ALA A 104 -3.43 1.57 -7.15
CA ALA A 104 -3.61 2.50 -8.26
C ALA A 104 -2.31 3.24 -8.53
N ILE A 105 -2.13 3.64 -9.79
CA ILE A 105 -1.01 4.48 -10.22
C ILE A 105 -1.55 5.75 -10.86
N ALA A 106 -0.86 6.86 -10.62
CA ALA A 106 -1.10 8.12 -11.31
C ALA A 106 0.23 8.81 -11.61
N SER A 107 0.25 9.58 -12.69
CA SER A 107 1.44 10.31 -13.13
C SER A 107 1.19 11.81 -13.10
N GLY A 108 2.16 12.59 -12.63
CA GLY A 108 2.07 14.04 -12.55
C GLY A 108 3.43 14.68 -12.27
N GLY A 109 3.68 15.85 -12.86
CA GLY A 109 4.96 16.57 -12.69
C GLY A 109 6.20 15.76 -13.12
N GLY A 110 6.05 14.80 -14.05
CA GLY A 110 7.14 13.93 -14.50
C GLY A 110 7.44 12.72 -13.59
N ASN A 111 6.58 12.43 -12.62
CA ASN A 111 6.73 11.30 -11.68
C ASN A 111 5.51 10.37 -11.72
N ASP A 112 5.73 9.10 -11.42
CA ASP A 112 4.71 8.09 -11.17
C ASP A 112 4.55 7.86 -9.67
N PHE A 113 3.30 7.71 -9.24
CA PHE A 113 2.91 7.49 -7.84
C PHE A 113 2.07 6.23 -7.74
N LEU A 114 2.62 5.19 -7.12
CA LEU A 114 1.90 3.96 -6.81
C LEU A 114 1.39 4.04 -5.38
N VAL A 115 0.08 3.83 -5.22
CA VAL A 115 -0.60 3.74 -3.92
C VAL A 115 -1.22 2.37 -3.83
N CYS A 116 -0.90 1.61 -2.77
CA CYS A 116 -1.54 0.34 -2.47
C CYS A 116 -2.26 0.42 -1.12
N ARG A 117 -3.52 -0.01 -1.10
CA ARG A 117 -4.38 -0.11 0.08
C ARG A 117 -4.45 -1.55 0.56
N TYR A 118 -4.49 -1.73 1.87
CA TYR A 118 -4.52 -3.05 2.51
C TYR A 118 -5.67 -3.16 3.49
N SER A 119 -6.40 -4.27 3.46
CA SER A 119 -7.50 -4.50 4.41
C SER A 119 -7.57 -5.96 4.90
N PRO A 120 -7.82 -6.18 6.20
CA PRO A 120 -7.62 -5.24 7.31
C PRO A 120 -6.21 -4.62 7.32
N GLN A 121 -6.08 -3.42 7.89
CA GLN A 121 -4.77 -2.75 8.00
C GLN A 121 -3.75 -3.59 8.79
N GLY A 122 -2.49 -3.50 8.39
CA GLY A 122 -1.36 -4.04 9.15
C GLY A 122 -0.72 -2.99 10.06
N ASN A 123 0.54 -3.23 10.43
CA ASN A 123 1.40 -2.28 11.13
C ASN A 123 0.82 -1.76 12.46
N VAL A 124 0.05 -2.59 13.16
CA VAL A 124 -0.45 -2.26 14.49
C VAL A 124 0.67 -2.45 15.51
N ILE A 125 1.03 -1.38 16.21
CA ILE A 125 2.10 -1.40 17.22
C ILE A 125 1.87 -2.51 18.25
N GLY A 126 2.90 -3.32 18.48
CA GLY A 126 2.90 -4.42 19.44
C GLY A 126 2.28 -5.73 18.93
N GLN A 127 1.59 -5.74 17.77
CA GLN A 127 1.14 -6.99 17.16
C GLN A 127 2.30 -7.74 16.51
N HIS A 128 2.22 -9.06 16.51
CA HIS A 128 3.28 -9.92 16.01
C HIS A 128 3.32 -9.96 14.48
N VAL A 129 4.50 -9.73 13.92
CA VAL A 129 4.82 -9.92 12.50
C VAL A 129 5.66 -11.19 12.37
N PRO A 130 5.27 -12.14 11.48
CA PRO A 130 5.90 -13.45 11.37
C PRO A 130 7.32 -13.41 10.81
#